data_AF-A0A7C8DEB0-F1
#
_entry.id   AF-A0A7C8DEB0-F1
#
_cell.length_a   1.000
_cell.length_b   1.000
_cell.length_c   1.000
_cell.angle_alpha   90.00
_cell.angle_beta   90.00
_cell.angle_gamma   90.00
#
_symmetry.space_group_name_H-M   'P 1'
#
loop_
_entity.id
_entity.type
_entity.pdbx_description
1 polymer ?
#
loop_
_entity_poly.entity_id
_entity_poly.type
_entity_poly.pdbx_seq_one_letter_code
_entity_poly.pdbx_strand_id
1 'polypeptide(L)' 'MSTSETNAEASAHDDSLNLGALIPEHFARFFEFFKPGHTEGVVPPRIKELARLKIAALNQCDT' A
#
# COMPACT_ATOMS: atom_id res chain seq x y z
N MET A 1 52.82 2.19 -11.99
CA MET A 1 51.95 3.03 -11.14
C MET A 1 50.52 2.63 -11.43
N SER A 2 49.93 1.82 -10.56
CA SER A 2 48.59 1.26 -10.72
C SER A 2 47.65 2.09 -9.88
N THR A 3 46.87 2.96 -10.51
CA THR A 3 45.80 3.70 -9.83
C THR A 3 44.60 2.78 -9.72
N SER A 4 44.48 2.11 -8.57
CA SER A 4 43.27 1.38 -8.20
C SER A 4 42.14 2.39 -7.99
N GLU A 5 41.29 2.54 -9.01
CA GLU A 5 39.99 3.19 -8.88
C GLU A 5 39.17 2.36 -7.88
N THR A 6 39.08 2.85 -6.66
CA THR A 6 38.20 2.28 -5.65
C THR A 6 36.80 2.70 -6.02
N ASN A 7 36.12 1.84 -6.78
CA ASN A 7 34.71 1.96 -7.08
C ASN A 7 33.94 1.79 -5.76
N ALA A 8 33.71 2.91 -5.08
CA ALA A 8 32.86 2.94 -3.89
C ALA A 8 31.41 2.76 -4.38
N GLU A 9 30.99 1.51 -4.49
CA GLU A 9 29.59 1.14 -4.53
C GLU A 9 28.96 1.68 -3.24
N ALA A 10 28.37 2.88 -3.34
CA ALA A 10 27.44 3.36 -2.35
C ALA A 10 26.31 2.34 -2.30
N SER A 11 26.34 1.46 -1.29
CA SER A 11 25.22 0.61 -0.95
C SER A 11 24.06 1.55 -0.69
N ALA A 12 23.14 1.65 -1.65
CA ALA A 12 21.85 2.27 -1.44
C ALA A 12 21.21 1.51 -0.29
N HIS A 13 21.32 2.06 0.93
CA HIS A 13 20.50 1.64 2.03
C HIS A 13 19.07 1.77 1.52
N ASP A 14 18.35 0.66 1.50
CA ASP A 14 16.90 0.65 1.30
C ASP A 14 16.27 1.32 2.52
N ASP A 15 16.37 2.65 2.56
CA ASP A 15 15.69 3.53 3.53
C ASP A 15 14.20 3.63 3.19
N SER A 16 13.62 2.61 2.56
CA SER A 16 12.18 2.57 2.37
C SER A 16 11.51 2.49 3.73
N LEU A 17 10.67 3.49 3.98
CA LEU A 17 9.93 3.61 5.21
C LEU A 17 8.97 2.44 5.33
N ASN A 18 9.24 1.50 6.26
CA ASN A 18 8.30 0.42 6.55
C ASN A 18 7.13 0.95 7.40
N LEU A 19 6.14 1.54 6.71
CA LEU A 19 4.93 2.09 7.33
C LEU A 19 4.17 1.04 8.15
N GLY A 20 4.17 -0.22 7.71
CA GLY A 20 3.52 -1.32 8.43
C GLY A 20 4.12 -1.56 9.81
N ALA A 21 5.43 -1.38 9.96
CA ALA A 21 6.14 -1.49 11.24
C ALA A 21 5.98 -0.24 12.13
N LEU A 22 5.77 0.93 11.54
CA LEU A 22 5.68 2.20 12.29
C LEU A 22 4.32 2.45 12.94
N ILE A 23 3.25 1.98 12.31
CA ILE A 23 1.87 2.19 12.78
C ILE A 23 1.04 0.89 12.77
N PRO A 24 1.52 -0.19 13.42
CA PRO A 24 0.92 -1.51 13.32
C PRO A 24 -0.54 -1.54 13.78
N GLU A 25 -0.92 -0.80 14.83
CA GLU A 25 -2.32 -0.78 15.29
C GLU A 25 -3.27 -0.13 14.27
N HIS A 26 -2.79 0.84 13.48
CA HIS A 26 -3.63 1.50 12.48
C HIS A 26 -3.96 0.53 11.34
N PHE A 27 -2.98 -0.25 10.89
CA PHE A 27 -3.20 -1.30 9.91
C PHE A 27 -4.10 -2.41 10.45
N ALA A 28 -3.89 -2.85 11.70
CA ALA A 28 -4.75 -3.86 12.32
C ALA A 28 -6.22 -3.43 12.32
N ARG A 29 -6.50 -2.20 12.78
CA ARG A 29 -7.87 -1.63 12.79
C ARG A 29 -8.44 -1.46 11.38
N PHE A 30 -7.62 -1.00 10.43
CA PHE A 30 -8.04 -0.87 9.05
C PHE A 30 -8.49 -2.22 8.47
N PHE A 31 -7.70 -3.27 8.67
CA PHE A 31 -8.03 -4.60 8.14
C PHE A 31 -9.18 -5.29 8.88
N GLU A 32 -9.33 -5.06 10.18
CA GLU A 32 -10.51 -5.53 10.94
C GLU A 32 -11.81 -4.96 10.36
N PHE A 33 -11.80 -3.68 10.01
CA PHE A 33 -12.94 -3.02 9.36
C PHE A 33 -13.11 -3.47 7.89
N PHE A 34 -12.03 -3.51 7.11
CA PHE A 34 -12.09 -3.66 5.65
C PHE A 34 -12.30 -5.10 5.19
N LYS A 35 -11.63 -6.08 5.80
CA LYS A 35 -11.59 -7.47 5.32
C LYS A 35 -12.99 -8.11 5.19
N PRO A 36 -13.90 -8.02 6.17
CA PRO A 36 -15.21 -8.67 6.05
C PRO A 36 -15.99 -8.17 4.83
N GLY A 37 -16.01 -6.86 4.60
CA GLY A 37 -16.66 -6.25 3.44
C GLY A 37 -15.96 -6.61 2.12
N HIS A 38 -14.65 -6.80 2.14
CA HIS A 38 -13.86 -7.09 0.94
C HIS A 38 -13.96 -8.56 0.51
N THR A 39 -13.66 -9.51 1.41
CA THR A 39 -13.48 -10.93 1.07
C THR A 39 -14.65 -11.83 1.42
N GLU A 40 -15.47 -11.48 2.41
CA GLU A 40 -16.48 -12.39 2.98
C GLU A 40 -17.92 -12.01 2.61
N GLY A 41 -18.14 -10.79 2.10
CA GLY A 41 -19.48 -10.35 1.69
C GLY A 41 -20.05 -11.09 0.47
N VAL A 42 -21.39 -11.17 0.39
CA VAL A 42 -22.16 -11.88 -0.66
C VAL A 42 -22.13 -11.21 -2.04
N VAL A 43 -21.71 -9.95 -2.11
CA VAL A 43 -21.72 -9.16 -3.35
C VAL A 43 -20.52 -9.55 -4.23
N PRO A 44 -20.68 -9.77 -5.54
CA PRO A 44 -19.56 -10.09 -6.42
C PRO A 44 -18.49 -8.98 -6.44
N PRO A 45 -17.19 -9.32 -6.54
CA PRO A 45 -16.10 -8.33 -6.55
C PRO A 45 -16.28 -7.22 -7.59
N ARG A 46 -16.77 -7.56 -8.79
CA ARG A 46 -17.02 -6.58 -9.85
C ARG A 46 -18.04 -5.51 -9.44
N ILE A 47 -19.08 -5.88 -8.71
CA ILE A 47 -20.12 -4.95 -8.25
C ILE A 47 -19.56 -4.06 -7.13
N LYS A 48 -18.77 -4.63 -6.21
CA LYS A 48 -18.07 -3.85 -5.17
C LYS A 48 -17.17 -2.78 -5.79
N GLU A 49 -16.47 -3.13 -6.86
CA GLU A 49 -15.58 -2.19 -7.57
C GLU A 49 -16.34 -1.05 -8.25
N LEU A 50 -17.48 -1.34 -8.89
CA LEU A 50 -18.33 -0.29 -9.46
C LEU A 50 -18.86 0.66 -8.37
N ALA A 51 -19.25 0.12 -7.21
CA ALA A 51 -19.67 0.93 -6.07
C ALA A 51 -18.52 1.80 -5.53
N ARG A 52 -17.30 1.23 -5.41
CA ARG A 52 -16.09 1.97 -4.99
C ARG A 52 -15.82 3.15 -5.91
N LEU A 53 -15.80 2.93 -7.23
CA LEU A 53 -15.58 3.98 -8.23
C LEU A 53 -16.67 5.06 -8.18
N LYS A 54 -17.94 4.67 -8.01
CA LYS A 54 -19.04 5.64 -7.89
C LYS A 54 -18.88 6.53 -6.65
N ILE A 55 -18.56 5.93 -5.50
CA ILE A 55 -18.33 6.68 -4.26
C ILE A 55 -17.13 7.62 -4.43
N ALA A 56 -16.04 7.13 -5.02
CA ALA A 56 -14.85 7.94 -5.24
C ALA A 56 -15.13 9.13 -6.18
N ALA A 57 -15.87 8.94 -7.27
CA ALA A 57 -16.30 10.03 -8.14
C ALA A 57 -17.17 11.06 -7.41
N LEU A 58 -18.08 10.62 -6.52
CA LEU A 58 -18.90 11.52 -5.70
C LEU A 58 -18.06 12.35 -4.72
N ASN A 59 -16.95 11.79 -4.24
CA ASN A 59 -16.04 12.45 -3.31
C ASN A 59 -14.83 13.10 -3.99
N GLN A 60 -14.82 13.18 -5.33
CA GLN A 60 -13.73 13.73 -6.13
C GLN A 60 -12.35 13.12 -5.80
N CYS A 61 -12.35 11.82 -5.43
CA CYS A 61 -11.12 11.09 -5.24
C CYS A 61 -10.50 10.74 -6.59
N ASP A 62 -9.17 10.70 -6.66
CA ASP A 62 -8.44 10.10 -7.77
C ASP A 62 -8.58 8.57 -7.71
N THR A 63 -8.82 7.90 -8.85
CA THR A 63 -9.19 6.47 -8.91
C THR A 63 -8.56 5.70 -10.05
#